data_AF-A0A379XVQ0-F1
#
_entry.id   AF-A0A379XVQ0-F1
#
_cell.length_a   1.000
_cell.length_b   1.000
_cell.length_c   1.000
_cell.angle_alpha   90.00
_cell.angle_beta   90.00
_cell.angle_gamma   90.00
#
_symmetry.space_group_name_H-M   'P 1'
#
loop_
_entity.id
_entity.type
_entity.pdbx_description
1 polymer ?
#
loop_
_entity_poly.entity_id
_entity_poly.type
_entity_poly.pdbx_seq_one_letter_code
_entity_poly.pdbx_strand_id
1 'polypeptide(L)'
;MTTKDNTSLTKNTDVKYESITDIKSYKVSGFDLVVTTSDGNTTTLKDGLTNLVLGNIELRDTTGKTINQDHIISSIKAYQLGLDTVYLADKLVSEEVAPETTKNESEQQVKDIIADTGKTLETSLQQKIKEYEALIKKQAEDLKENIKFEKSEQSSQKKEIVDKKVTQELAKNLKPAEEAVVNNVSAPPATPISPASSSSSSSEQVEKTPVPLPTPEVPLFITGKLAAETDSGKTGDNITNISTPTFTGNATPGATASLIINKTHYPLDIDKDGKWTISLSSPLPDGHYEVNFTITGSGGKTVTSTTTIVIDSEITGLTASLDPASDSGVAGDSITNNPKPVLQGTSEPGSIINVIIGGMTLTTVTNADGQWYLSPGTNLPDGVYHYQVTATDEAGNTATVNNTVTIDKTAPDATFTLSTATDSGLQGDFLTNIPQPVFVGKTEPGARVILTLQWQRL
;
A
#
# COMPACT_ATOMS: atom_id res chain seq x y z
N MET A 1 -15.64 -10.31 61.03
CA MET A 1 -15.03 -10.61 59.72
C MET A 1 -15.97 -10.09 58.65
N THR A 2 -15.66 -8.90 58.18
CA THR A 2 -16.43 -8.09 57.23
C THR A 2 -15.81 -8.25 55.85
N THR A 3 -16.64 -8.54 54.84
CA THR A 3 -16.30 -8.33 53.43
C THR A 3 -17.47 -7.65 52.72
N LYS A 4 -17.35 -6.33 52.63
CA LYS A 4 -17.88 -5.47 51.56
C LYS A 4 -16.77 -4.46 51.31
N ASP A 5 -16.26 -4.37 50.08
CA ASP A 5 -16.54 -3.20 49.26
C ASP A 5 -15.83 -3.25 47.90
N ASN A 6 -16.53 -2.56 47.00
CA ASN A 6 -16.30 -2.31 45.59
C ASN A 6 -15.31 -1.15 45.43
N THR A 7 -14.31 -1.23 44.53
CA THR A 7 -13.66 -0.01 43.99
C THR A 7 -12.92 -0.26 42.67
N SER A 8 -13.45 0.39 41.63
CA SER A 8 -12.76 1.10 40.55
C SER A 8 -11.56 0.45 39.84
N LEU A 9 -11.83 -0.09 38.65
CA LEU A 9 -10.88 -0.05 37.54
C LEU A 9 -10.99 1.31 36.84
N THR A 10 -10.11 2.23 37.24
CA THR A 10 -9.74 3.39 36.44
C THR A 10 -9.17 2.90 35.10
N LYS A 11 -9.85 3.24 33.99
CA LYS A 11 -9.27 3.25 32.64
C LYS A 11 -8.15 4.28 32.64
N ASN A 12 -6.91 3.82 32.77
CA ASN A 12 -5.73 4.62 32.46
C ASN A 12 -5.34 4.30 31.01
N THR A 13 -5.76 5.18 30.09
CA THR A 13 -5.25 5.22 28.72
C THR A 13 -3.88 5.88 28.72
N ASP A 14 -2.85 5.09 29.00
CA ASP A 14 -1.50 5.35 28.53
C ASP A 14 -1.21 4.28 27.46
N VAL A 15 -1.40 4.62 26.19
CA VAL A 15 -0.84 3.82 25.09
C VAL A 15 0.66 4.05 25.15
N LYS A 16 1.37 3.15 25.84
CA LYS A 16 2.83 3.16 25.92
C LYS A 16 3.38 2.90 24.52
N TYR A 17 4.00 3.91 23.92
CA TYR A 17 4.93 3.70 22.81
C TYR A 17 6.11 2.88 23.33
N GLU A 18 6.28 1.65 22.85
CA GLU A 18 7.46 0.87 23.17
C GLU A 18 8.58 1.28 22.21
N SER A 19 9.49 2.13 22.70
CA SER A 19 10.70 2.50 21.96
C SER A 19 11.78 1.47 22.26
N ILE A 20 12.22 0.77 21.22
CA ILE A 20 13.26 -0.24 21.30
C ILE A 20 14.52 0.35 20.68
N THR A 21 15.55 0.53 21.50
CA THR A 21 16.76 1.22 21.13
C THR A 21 17.95 0.28 21.04
N ASP A 22 19.08 0.79 20.53
CA ASP A 22 20.35 0.08 20.49
C ASP A 22 20.33 -1.15 19.56
N ILE A 23 19.56 -1.07 18.48
CA ILE A 23 19.42 -2.14 17.50
C ILE A 23 20.63 -2.14 16.58
N LYS A 24 21.37 -3.26 16.59
CA LYS A 24 22.55 -3.50 15.76
C LYS A 24 22.18 -4.16 14.44
N SER A 25 21.22 -5.07 14.45
CA SER A 25 20.69 -5.72 13.24
C SER A 25 19.26 -6.18 13.47
N TYR A 26 18.56 -6.44 12.37
CA TYR A 26 17.20 -6.96 12.39
C TYR A 26 16.96 -7.90 11.21
N LYS A 27 15.98 -8.78 11.33
CA LYS A 27 15.52 -9.69 10.28
C LYS A 27 14.00 -9.79 10.34
N VAL A 28 13.36 -9.80 9.18
CA VAL A 28 11.94 -10.08 9.03
C VAL A 28 11.71 -11.58 8.87
N SER A 29 10.72 -12.13 9.56
CA SER A 29 10.33 -13.54 9.48
C SER A 29 8.81 -13.64 9.44
N GLY A 30 8.22 -13.70 8.25
CA GLY A 30 6.77 -13.49 8.09
C GLY A 30 6.42 -12.04 8.44
N PHE A 31 5.46 -11.84 9.36
CA PHE A 31 5.11 -10.51 9.90
C PHE A 31 5.88 -10.14 11.19
N ASP A 32 6.63 -11.09 11.75
CA ASP A 32 7.43 -10.87 12.95
C ASP A 32 8.75 -10.16 12.62
N LEU A 33 9.22 -9.35 13.57
CA LEU A 33 10.53 -8.71 13.49
C LEU A 33 11.46 -9.29 14.55
N VAL A 34 12.56 -9.89 14.10
CA VAL A 34 13.62 -10.36 14.98
C VAL A 34 14.68 -9.26 15.07
N VAL A 35 14.82 -8.63 16.23
CA VAL A 35 15.79 -7.55 16.48
C VAL A 35 16.95 -8.07 17.31
N THR A 36 18.17 -7.63 17.00
CA THR A 36 19.38 -7.94 17.78
C THR A 36 20.03 -6.65 18.26
N THR A 37 20.19 -6.50 19.57
CA THR A 37 20.77 -5.32 20.22
C THR A 37 22.31 -5.38 20.22
N SER A 38 22.97 -4.27 20.57
CA SER A 38 24.44 -4.17 20.49
C SER A 38 25.17 -5.14 21.42
N ASP A 39 24.54 -5.54 22.53
CA ASP A 39 24.97 -6.55 23.48
C ASP A 39 24.82 -8.00 22.97
N GLY A 40 24.22 -8.18 21.79
CA GLY A 40 24.03 -9.49 21.16
C GLY A 40 22.75 -10.22 21.56
N ASN A 41 21.89 -9.60 22.38
CA ASN A 41 20.58 -10.17 22.72
C ASN A 41 19.63 -10.10 21.52
N THR A 42 18.87 -11.17 21.29
CA THR A 42 17.89 -11.25 20.20
C THR A 42 16.50 -11.40 20.75
N THR A 43 15.57 -10.56 20.29
CA THR A 43 14.16 -10.57 20.68
C THR A 43 13.28 -10.64 19.43
N THR A 44 12.27 -11.51 19.46
CA THR A 44 11.24 -11.56 18.41
C THR A 44 10.05 -10.71 18.83
N LEU A 45 9.78 -9.67 18.06
CA LEU A 45 8.59 -8.84 18.14
C LEU A 45 7.51 -9.48 17.27
N LYS A 46 6.51 -10.08 17.92
CA LYS A 46 5.35 -10.63 17.22
C LYS A 46 4.59 -9.53 16.50
N ASP A 47 4.24 -9.76 15.24
CA ASP A 47 3.64 -8.76 14.35
C ASP A 47 4.46 -7.45 14.32
N GLY A 48 5.77 -7.54 14.54
CA GLY A 48 6.65 -6.38 14.72
C GLY A 48 6.68 -5.48 13.50
N LEU A 49 6.54 -6.03 12.29
CA LEU A 49 6.45 -5.24 11.07
C LEU A 49 5.14 -4.45 11.01
N THR A 50 4.02 -5.10 11.34
CA THR A 50 2.69 -4.47 11.42
C THR A 50 2.67 -3.35 12.45
N ASN A 51 3.20 -3.62 13.65
CA ASN A 51 3.26 -2.64 14.73
C ASN A 51 4.19 -1.47 14.40
N LEU A 52 5.25 -1.68 13.62
CA LEU A 52 6.12 -0.59 13.16
C LEU A 52 5.41 0.29 12.13
N VAL A 53 4.72 -0.32 11.16
CA VAL A 53 3.97 0.40 10.12
C VAL A 53 2.80 1.20 10.71
N LEU A 54 2.11 0.63 11.71
CA LEU A 54 1.03 1.31 12.43
C LEU A 54 1.53 2.36 13.44
N GLY A 55 2.84 2.50 13.62
CA GLY A 55 3.45 3.46 14.55
C GLY A 55 3.28 3.09 16.03
N ASN A 56 2.95 1.83 16.33
CA ASN A 56 2.80 1.30 17.69
C ASN A 56 4.15 1.07 18.38
N ILE A 57 5.21 0.83 17.60
CA ILE A 57 6.59 0.68 18.10
C ILE A 57 7.53 1.60 17.32
N GLU A 58 8.57 2.10 17.98
CA GLU A 58 9.65 2.86 17.33
C GLU A 58 10.99 2.15 17.53
N LEU A 59 11.71 1.91 16.44
CA LEU A 59 13.02 1.25 16.45
C LEU A 59 14.13 2.28 16.25
N ARG A 60 15.17 2.24 17.07
CA ARG A 60 16.34 3.13 16.95
C ARG A 60 17.62 2.31 16.87
N ASP A 61 18.49 2.67 15.92
CA ASP A 61 19.80 2.04 15.76
C ASP A 61 20.77 2.44 16.90
N THR A 62 21.98 1.88 16.88
CA THR A 62 23.03 2.17 17.89
C THR A 62 23.49 3.64 17.91
N THR A 63 23.11 4.44 16.90
CA THR A 63 23.39 5.89 16.83
C THR A 63 22.20 6.74 17.30
N GLY A 64 21.08 6.11 17.66
CA GLY A 64 19.84 6.76 18.05
C GLY A 64 18.96 7.21 16.88
N LYS A 65 19.34 6.89 15.64
CA LYS A 65 18.56 7.21 14.44
C LYS A 65 17.41 6.23 14.31
N THR A 66 16.22 6.75 14.02
CA THR A 66 15.02 5.94 13.79
C THR A 66 15.21 5.05 12.57
N ILE A 67 14.97 3.76 12.73
CA ILE A 67 14.90 2.76 11.66
C ILE A 67 13.46 2.79 11.17
N ASN A 68 13.21 3.46 10.03
CA ASN A 68 11.87 3.58 9.47
C ASN A 68 11.47 2.33 8.66
N GLN A 69 10.19 2.25 8.31
CA GLN A 69 9.62 1.16 7.51
C GLN A 69 10.38 0.93 6.20
N ASP A 70 10.79 1.99 5.51
CA ASP A 70 11.47 1.91 4.21
C ASP A 70 12.83 1.21 4.31
N HIS A 71 13.56 1.44 5.41
CA HIS A 71 14.82 0.76 5.70
C HIS A 71 14.63 -0.74 5.94
N ILE A 72 13.54 -1.13 6.60
CA ILE A 72 13.26 -2.55 6.85
C ILE A 72 12.79 -3.23 5.58
N ILE A 73 11.86 -2.63 4.83
CA ILE A 73 11.34 -3.17 3.58
C ILE A 73 12.46 -3.32 2.54
N SER A 74 13.35 -2.33 2.41
CA SER A 74 14.51 -2.42 1.51
C SER A 74 15.55 -3.47 1.92
N SER A 75 15.55 -3.91 3.18
CA SER A 75 16.39 -5.00 3.67
C SER A 75 15.81 -6.40 3.41
N ILE A 76 14.51 -6.48 3.06
CA ILE A 76 13.86 -7.74 2.72
C ILE A 76 14.43 -8.22 1.39
N LYS A 77 15.27 -9.24 1.45
CA LYS A 77 15.78 -9.94 0.27
C LYS A 77 14.64 -10.77 -0.32
N ALA A 78 13.80 -10.17 -1.16
CA ALA A 78 12.65 -10.83 -1.79
C ALA A 78 13.03 -12.12 -2.55
N TYR A 79 14.27 -12.23 -3.04
CA TYR A 79 14.82 -13.43 -3.67
C TYR A 79 15.08 -14.61 -2.70
N GLN A 80 14.99 -14.40 -1.39
CA GLN A 80 15.11 -15.45 -0.37
C GLN A 80 13.74 -15.92 0.15
N LEU A 81 12.64 -15.31 -0.29
CA LEU A 81 11.27 -15.66 0.13
C LEU A 81 10.66 -16.84 -0.65
N GLY A 82 11.45 -17.57 -1.45
CA GLY A 82 10.97 -18.79 -2.10
C GLY A 82 9.85 -18.55 -3.11
N LEU A 83 9.83 -17.39 -3.79
CA LEU A 83 9.12 -17.23 -5.05
C LEU A 83 9.83 -18.14 -6.06
N ASP A 84 9.16 -19.25 -6.34
CA ASP A 84 9.67 -20.45 -6.97
C ASP A 84 10.38 -20.15 -8.30
N THR A 85 11.72 -20.17 -8.30
CA THR A 85 12.52 -20.09 -9.53
C THR A 85 12.26 -21.27 -10.46
N VAL A 86 11.68 -22.36 -9.95
CA VAL A 86 11.22 -23.51 -10.73
C VAL A 86 10.00 -23.14 -11.59
N TYR A 87 9.12 -22.27 -11.11
CA TYR A 87 7.91 -21.85 -11.84
C TYR A 87 8.24 -20.92 -13.01
N LEU A 88 9.26 -20.07 -12.89
CA LEU A 88 9.73 -19.23 -14.00
C LEU A 88 10.60 -19.99 -15.01
N ALA A 89 11.30 -21.06 -14.58
CA ALA A 89 12.09 -21.89 -15.48
C ALA A 89 11.20 -22.76 -16.39
N ASP A 90 10.08 -23.26 -15.86
CA ASP A 90 9.14 -24.10 -16.60
C ASP A 90 8.35 -23.29 -17.67
N LYS A 91 8.05 -22.02 -17.39
CA LYS A 91 7.31 -21.13 -18.31
C LYS A 91 8.12 -20.56 -19.48
N LEU A 92 9.45 -20.79 -19.52
CA LEU A 92 10.32 -20.27 -20.59
C LEU A 92 10.71 -21.32 -21.64
N VAL A 93 10.20 -22.56 -21.53
CA VAL A 93 10.42 -23.61 -22.54
C VAL A 93 9.13 -23.84 -23.33
N SER A 94 8.90 -23.01 -24.34
CA SER A 94 8.04 -23.39 -25.45
C SER A 94 8.35 -22.53 -26.69
N GLU A 95 9.24 -23.01 -27.55
CA GLU A 95 8.99 -23.19 -28.99
C GLU A 95 10.16 -23.92 -29.71
N GLU A 96 9.77 -24.92 -30.50
CA GLU A 96 10.48 -25.67 -31.56
C GLU A 96 11.25 -27.00 -31.30
N VAL A 97 10.52 -28.09 -31.63
CA VAL A 97 10.85 -29.27 -32.47
C VAL A 97 11.91 -30.31 -32.02
N ALA A 98 11.46 -31.57 -31.88
CA ALA A 98 12.29 -32.81 -31.80
C ALA A 98 12.47 -33.43 -33.22
N PRO A 99 13.51 -34.27 -33.54
CA PRO A 99 13.68 -35.59 -32.90
C PRO A 99 15.12 -36.16 -32.71
N GLU A 100 15.21 -37.12 -31.78
CA GLU A 100 16.10 -38.31 -31.65
C GLU A 100 17.62 -38.27 -31.95
N THR A 101 18.47 -38.53 -30.94
CA THR A 101 19.24 -39.79 -30.69
C THR A 101 20.52 -39.58 -29.83
N THR A 102 20.90 -40.65 -29.12
CA THR A 102 22.15 -40.94 -28.36
C THR A 102 22.32 -40.38 -26.93
N LYS A 103 22.00 -41.27 -25.97
CA LYS A 103 22.34 -41.20 -24.54
C LYS A 103 23.84 -41.47 -24.34
N ASN A 104 24.56 -40.44 -23.91
CA ASN A 104 25.70 -40.44 -22.96
C ASN A 104 26.79 -39.39 -23.28
N GLU A 105 26.74 -38.71 -24.42
CA GLU A 105 27.56 -37.51 -24.68
C GLU A 105 26.75 -36.20 -24.60
N SER A 106 25.41 -36.29 -24.61
CA SER A 106 24.47 -35.16 -24.65
C SER A 106 24.21 -34.50 -23.29
N GLU A 107 24.28 -35.22 -22.15
CA GLU A 107 24.00 -34.63 -20.84
C GLU A 107 25.06 -33.61 -20.40
N GLN A 108 26.33 -33.85 -20.71
CA GLN A 108 27.39 -32.90 -20.39
C GLN A 108 27.31 -31.67 -21.30
N GLN A 109 27.01 -31.88 -22.58
CA GLN A 109 26.84 -30.80 -23.56
C GLN A 109 25.62 -29.92 -23.21
N VAL A 110 24.52 -30.53 -22.74
CA VAL A 110 23.34 -29.79 -22.25
C VAL A 110 23.64 -29.04 -20.96
N LYS A 111 24.40 -29.62 -20.02
CA LYS A 111 24.84 -28.92 -18.80
C LYS A 111 25.75 -27.73 -19.12
N ASP A 112 26.66 -27.89 -20.07
CA ASP A 112 27.57 -26.83 -20.48
C ASP A 112 26.81 -25.70 -21.20
N ILE A 113 25.80 -26.03 -22.02
CA ILE A 113 24.90 -25.04 -22.66
C ILE A 113 24.05 -24.31 -21.62
N ILE A 114 23.49 -25.02 -20.63
CA ILE A 114 22.71 -24.40 -19.55
C ILE A 114 23.60 -23.49 -18.70
N ALA A 115 24.83 -23.90 -18.40
CA ALA A 115 25.78 -23.11 -17.65
C ALA A 115 26.24 -21.86 -18.43
N ASP A 116 26.50 -21.99 -19.73
CA ASP A 116 26.88 -20.87 -20.59
C ASP A 116 25.71 -19.88 -20.74
N THR A 117 24.50 -20.39 -20.99
CA THR A 117 23.28 -19.58 -21.08
C THR A 117 22.98 -18.86 -19.77
N GLY A 118 23.11 -19.54 -18.63
CA GLY A 118 22.96 -18.94 -17.29
C GLY A 118 23.97 -17.83 -17.04
N LYS A 119 25.22 -18.02 -17.47
CA LYS A 119 26.29 -17.01 -17.36
C LYS A 119 26.06 -15.82 -18.28
N THR A 120 25.55 -16.03 -19.49
CA THR A 120 25.14 -14.96 -20.41
C THR A 120 23.99 -14.17 -19.82
N LEU A 121 22.99 -14.84 -19.22
CA LEU A 121 21.85 -14.20 -18.57
C LEU A 121 22.28 -13.37 -17.36
N GLU A 122 23.14 -13.93 -16.51
CA GLU A 122 23.70 -13.25 -15.34
C GLU A 122 24.51 -12.02 -15.75
N THR A 123 25.31 -12.12 -16.81
CA THR A 123 26.06 -10.98 -17.37
C THR A 123 25.11 -9.90 -17.90
N SER A 124 24.04 -10.28 -18.57
CA SER A 124 23.02 -9.35 -19.08
C SER A 124 22.25 -8.66 -17.95
N LEU A 125 21.92 -9.39 -16.88
CA LEU A 125 21.28 -8.85 -15.68
C LEU A 125 22.18 -7.86 -14.95
N GLN A 126 23.46 -8.21 -14.76
CA GLN A 126 24.48 -7.34 -14.16
C GLN A 126 24.67 -6.06 -14.97
N GLN A 127 24.63 -6.15 -16.31
CA GLN A 127 24.70 -4.98 -17.18
C GLN A 127 23.48 -4.08 -17.04
N LYS A 128 22.27 -4.64 -17.02
CA LYS A 128 21.02 -3.87 -16.78
C LYS A 128 21.01 -3.20 -15.40
N ILE A 129 21.46 -3.90 -14.36
CA ILE A 129 21.57 -3.32 -13.01
C ILE A 129 22.51 -2.10 -13.06
N LYS A 130 23.67 -2.23 -13.70
CA LYS A 130 24.63 -1.12 -13.84
C LYS A 130 24.06 0.05 -14.65
N GLU A 131 23.26 -0.21 -15.67
CA GLU A 131 22.54 0.83 -16.43
C GLU A 131 21.49 1.55 -15.57
N TYR A 132 20.70 0.81 -14.79
CA TYR A 132 19.72 1.42 -13.87
C TYR A 132 20.39 2.21 -12.74
N GLU A 133 21.48 1.72 -12.17
CA GLU A 133 22.27 2.46 -11.18
C GLU A 133 22.81 3.78 -11.75
N ALA A 134 23.26 3.77 -13.01
CA ALA A 134 23.71 4.99 -13.70
C ALA A 134 22.56 5.99 -13.94
N LEU A 135 21.37 5.50 -14.31
CA LEU A 135 20.17 6.33 -14.48
C LEU A 135 19.71 6.95 -13.16
N ILE A 136 19.66 6.17 -12.07
CA ILE A 136 19.32 6.65 -10.73
C ILE A 136 20.33 7.72 -10.28
N LYS A 137 21.63 7.48 -10.51
CA LYS A 137 22.67 8.45 -10.17
C LYS A 137 22.55 9.75 -10.97
N LYS A 138 22.22 9.66 -12.25
CA LYS A 138 21.96 10.84 -13.10
C LYS A 138 20.75 11.62 -12.58
N GLN A 139 19.64 10.95 -12.31
CA GLN A 139 18.42 11.58 -11.81
C GLN A 139 18.62 12.21 -10.42
N ALA A 140 19.46 11.62 -9.57
CA ALA A 140 19.85 12.21 -8.29
C ALA A 140 20.70 13.49 -8.46
N GLU A 141 21.58 13.56 -9.46
CA GLU A 141 22.32 14.79 -9.77
C GLU A 141 21.41 15.87 -10.36
N ASP A 142 20.50 15.51 -11.27
CA ASP A 142 19.50 16.45 -11.84
C ASP A 142 18.62 17.04 -10.72
N LEU A 143 18.19 16.21 -9.75
CA LEU A 143 17.44 16.67 -8.57
C LEU A 143 18.27 17.59 -7.66
N LYS A 144 19.56 17.31 -7.47
CA LYS A 144 20.45 18.20 -6.70
C LYS A 144 20.62 19.55 -7.38
N GLU A 145 20.70 19.57 -8.71
CA GLU A 145 20.81 20.80 -9.49
C GLU A 145 19.52 21.63 -9.42
N ASN A 146 18.35 20.99 -9.54
CA ASN A 146 17.05 21.64 -9.34
C ASN A 146 16.89 22.23 -7.93
N ILE A 147 17.26 21.49 -6.88
CA ILE A 147 17.22 22.00 -5.50
C ILE A 147 18.16 23.20 -5.30
N LYS A 148 19.32 23.21 -5.98
CA LYS A 148 20.27 24.34 -5.94
C LYS A 148 19.70 25.56 -6.66
N PHE A 149 19.03 25.36 -7.80
CA PHE A 149 18.33 26.41 -8.54
C PHE A 149 17.20 27.02 -7.71
N GLU A 150 16.33 26.20 -7.12
CA GLU A 150 15.22 26.65 -6.26
C GLU A 150 15.71 27.44 -5.03
N LYS A 151 16.80 27.00 -4.39
CA LYS A 151 17.41 27.76 -3.27
C LYS A 151 17.97 29.11 -3.72
N SER A 152 18.49 29.22 -4.94
CA SER A 152 19.01 30.48 -5.48
C SER A 152 17.88 31.46 -5.85
N GLU A 153 16.77 30.95 -6.39
CA GLU A 153 15.53 31.69 -6.64
C GLU A 153 14.93 32.20 -5.34
N GLN A 154 14.75 31.33 -4.34
CA GLN A 154 14.22 31.72 -3.02
C GLN A 154 15.12 32.74 -2.30
N SER A 155 16.45 32.62 -2.43
CA SER A 155 17.39 33.61 -1.87
C SER A 155 17.27 34.97 -2.56
N SER A 156 16.99 35.00 -3.87
CA SER A 156 16.84 36.22 -4.64
C SER A 156 15.50 36.90 -4.34
N GLN A 157 14.41 36.13 -4.26
CA GLN A 157 13.08 36.61 -3.84
C GLN A 157 13.08 37.12 -2.39
N LYS A 158 13.78 36.44 -1.47
CA LYS A 158 13.93 36.89 -0.08
C LYS A 158 14.72 38.20 0.01
N LYS A 159 15.76 38.37 -0.81
CA LYS A 159 16.52 39.63 -0.90
C LYS A 159 15.66 40.78 -1.43
N GLU A 160 14.85 40.52 -2.45
CA GLU A 160 13.91 41.52 -2.99
C GLU A 160 12.82 41.93 -1.98
N ILE A 161 12.29 40.99 -1.19
CA ILE A 161 11.33 41.28 -0.11
C ILE A 161 12.00 42.11 0.99
N VAL A 162 13.24 41.79 1.36
CA VAL A 162 14.00 42.57 2.35
C VAL A 162 14.28 43.98 1.85
N ASP A 163 14.70 44.13 0.59
CA ASP A 163 14.96 45.45 0.00
C ASP A 163 13.66 46.29 -0.12
N LYS A 164 12.53 45.68 -0.50
CA LYS A 164 11.21 46.35 -0.49
C LYS A 164 10.79 46.78 0.91
N LYS A 165 11.05 45.96 1.93
CA LYS A 165 10.73 46.25 3.34
C LYS A 165 11.62 47.35 3.92
N VAL A 166 12.91 47.37 3.58
CA VAL A 166 13.85 48.44 3.94
C VAL A 166 13.43 49.75 3.26
N THR A 167 13.03 49.72 1.99
CA THR A 167 12.57 50.90 1.26
C THR A 167 11.26 51.47 1.83
N GLN A 168 10.33 50.61 2.26
CA GLN A 168 9.10 51.03 2.94
C GLN A 168 9.35 51.63 4.34
N GLU A 169 10.28 51.09 5.11
CA GLU A 169 10.67 51.65 6.42
C GLU A 169 11.42 52.99 6.25
N LEU A 170 12.28 53.11 5.24
CA LEU A 170 12.96 54.36 4.92
C LEU A 170 11.98 55.46 4.50
N ALA A 171 10.94 55.11 3.73
CA ALA A 171 9.86 56.02 3.33
C ALA A 171 8.93 56.42 4.49
N LYS A 172 8.77 55.58 5.52
CA LYS A 172 8.05 55.93 6.75
C LYS A 172 8.83 56.89 7.66
N ASN A 173 10.16 56.82 7.62
CA ASN A 173 11.04 57.62 8.49
C ASN A 173 11.48 58.97 7.89
N LEU A 174 11.24 59.21 6.60
CA LEU A 174 11.37 60.54 5.99
C LEU A 174 9.98 61.18 5.82
N LYS A 175 9.62 62.12 6.71
CA LYS A 175 8.59 63.14 6.40
C LYS A 175 9.22 64.23 5.52
N PRO A 176 8.48 64.84 4.57
CA PRO A 176 9.05 65.88 3.71
C PRO A 176 9.31 67.16 4.50
N ALA A 177 10.49 67.74 4.34
CA ALA A 177 10.77 69.12 4.74
C ALA A 177 10.27 70.05 3.63
N GLU A 178 9.32 70.94 3.96
CA GLU A 178 9.00 72.12 3.17
C GLU A 178 10.15 73.14 3.31
N GLU A 179 10.78 73.50 2.19
CA GLU A 179 11.61 74.70 2.11
C GLU A 179 10.71 75.92 1.81
N ALA A 180 10.69 76.89 2.73
CA ALA A 180 10.29 78.26 2.42
C ALA A 180 11.50 79.18 2.55
N VAL A 181 11.71 79.92 1.47
CA VAL A 181 12.83 80.78 1.13
C VAL A 181 13.05 81.93 2.13
N VAL A 182 14.32 82.17 2.44
CA VAL A 182 14.85 83.28 3.24
C VAL A 182 14.67 84.62 2.51
N ASN A 183 14.18 85.66 3.18
CA ASN A 183 14.55 87.04 2.88
C ASN A 183 14.66 87.92 4.16
N ASN A 184 15.81 88.59 4.21
CA ASN A 184 16.40 89.53 5.16
C ASN A 184 15.48 90.61 5.81
N VAL A 185 15.74 91.00 7.07
CA VAL A 185 16.41 92.27 7.49
C VAL A 185 16.46 92.42 9.03
N SER A 186 17.62 92.92 9.48
CA SER A 186 18.13 93.35 10.80
C SER A 186 17.25 94.00 11.89
N ALA A 187 17.60 93.59 13.13
CA ALA A 187 18.00 94.40 14.32
C ALA A 187 16.98 94.81 15.43
N PRO A 188 17.45 94.91 16.71
CA PRO A 188 16.68 94.80 17.97
C PRO A 188 16.55 96.19 18.67
N PRO A 189 16.38 96.39 20.01
CA PRO A 189 15.99 95.53 21.16
C PRO A 189 14.89 96.15 22.07
N ALA A 190 14.44 95.43 23.12
CA ALA A 190 14.30 95.91 24.53
C ALA A 190 13.29 95.09 25.37
N THR A 191 13.74 94.74 26.57
CA THR A 191 13.07 94.16 27.76
C THR A 191 12.26 95.23 28.54
N PRO A 192 11.74 95.00 29.76
CA PRO A 192 10.87 93.94 30.32
C PRO A 192 9.68 94.54 31.14
N ILE A 193 8.97 93.70 31.93
CA ILE A 193 8.43 93.91 33.31
C ILE A 193 6.98 93.38 33.48
N SER A 194 6.86 92.39 34.37
CA SER A 194 5.67 91.74 34.98
C SER A 194 4.94 92.69 35.98
N PRO A 195 3.93 92.33 36.84
CA PRO A 195 3.53 90.98 37.25
C PRO A 195 2.04 90.73 37.65
N ALA A 196 1.81 89.44 37.95
CA ALA A 196 1.04 88.87 39.06
C ALA A 196 -0.51 88.79 39.04
N SER A 197 -0.94 87.54 39.27
CA SER A 197 -2.04 87.10 40.15
C SER A 197 -3.48 87.31 39.63
N SER A 198 -4.46 86.42 39.79
CA SER A 198 -4.64 85.30 40.72
C SER A 198 -5.76 84.37 40.21
N SER A 199 -5.86 83.24 40.91
CA SER A 199 -6.62 82.00 40.79
C SER A 199 -8.16 82.01 40.82
N SER A 200 -8.70 80.83 40.45
CA SER A 200 -9.92 80.13 40.92
C SER A 200 -11.19 80.29 40.05
N SER A 201 -12.11 79.32 39.90
CA SER A 201 -12.17 77.85 40.09
C SER A 201 -13.59 77.41 39.66
N SER A 202 -13.74 76.23 39.02
CA SER A 202 -14.89 75.28 39.05
C SER A 202 -14.81 74.42 37.78
N SER A 203 -14.35 73.16 37.79
CA SER A 203 -14.90 71.93 38.41
C SER A 203 -16.22 71.45 37.81
N GLU A 204 -16.14 70.81 36.64
CA GLU A 204 -17.08 69.78 36.20
C GLU A 204 -16.35 68.43 36.16
N GLN A 205 -16.84 67.46 36.93
CA GLN A 205 -16.40 66.07 36.85
C GLN A 205 -17.09 65.40 35.67
N VAL A 206 -16.31 64.95 34.70
CA VAL A 206 -16.74 63.97 33.69
C VAL A 206 -16.29 62.60 34.18
N GLU A 207 -17.27 61.80 34.58
CA GLU A 207 -17.14 60.38 34.92
C GLU A 207 -16.66 59.62 33.67
N LYS A 208 -15.44 59.07 33.71
CA LYS A 208 -14.93 58.17 32.68
C LYS A 208 -15.60 56.82 32.86
N THR A 209 -16.56 56.48 31.99
CA THR A 209 -16.95 55.08 31.76
C THR A 209 -15.70 54.25 31.47
N PRO A 210 -15.47 53.12 32.17
CA PRO A 210 -14.36 52.24 31.84
C PRO A 210 -14.59 51.68 30.43
N VAL A 211 -13.56 51.79 29.58
CA VAL A 211 -13.51 51.05 28.32
C VAL A 211 -13.64 49.57 28.68
N PRO A 212 -14.64 48.82 28.15
CA PRO A 212 -14.75 47.39 28.44
C PRO A 212 -13.46 46.70 27.99
N LEU A 213 -12.88 45.92 28.91
CA LEU A 213 -11.73 45.08 28.61
C LEU A 213 -12.10 44.18 27.41
N PRO A 214 -11.27 44.04 26.37
CA PRO A 214 -11.59 43.15 25.26
C PRO A 214 -11.84 41.75 25.80
N THR A 215 -13.05 41.24 25.58
CA THR A 215 -13.43 39.86 25.92
C THR A 215 -12.42 38.93 25.25
N PRO A 216 -11.82 37.96 25.97
CA PRO A 216 -10.88 37.02 25.36
C PRO A 216 -11.57 36.30 24.20
N GLU A 217 -11.01 36.46 22.99
CA GLU A 217 -11.52 35.82 21.79
C GLU A 217 -11.25 34.31 21.91
N VAL A 218 -12.29 33.49 22.02
CA VAL A 218 -12.13 32.03 22.08
C VAL A 218 -11.56 31.56 20.75
N PRO A 219 -10.42 30.84 20.72
CA PRO A 219 -9.83 30.38 19.48
C PRO A 219 -10.79 29.42 18.76
N LEU A 220 -11.09 29.73 17.50
CA LEU A 220 -11.89 28.88 16.64
C LEU A 220 -11.06 27.68 16.19
N PHE A 221 -11.61 26.49 16.33
CA PHE A 221 -11.07 25.27 15.76
C PHE A 221 -12.20 24.36 15.30
N ILE A 222 -11.90 23.52 14.32
CA ILE A 222 -12.73 22.40 13.91
C ILE A 222 -11.82 21.28 13.43
N THR A 223 -12.15 20.06 13.83
CA THR A 223 -11.53 18.82 13.34
C THR A 223 -12.66 17.91 12.90
N GLY A 224 -12.43 17.11 11.85
CA GLY A 224 -13.39 16.13 11.37
C GLY A 224 -12.71 14.98 10.65
N LYS A 225 -13.32 13.80 10.72
CA LYS A 225 -12.86 12.59 10.04
C LYS A 225 -14.05 11.68 9.73
N LEU A 226 -13.82 10.70 8.84
CA LEU A 226 -14.75 9.59 8.67
C LEU A 226 -14.90 8.84 9.99
N ALA A 227 -16.13 8.51 10.36
CA ALA A 227 -16.42 7.77 11.57
C ALA A 227 -16.08 6.29 11.37
N ALA A 228 -15.53 5.64 12.39
CA ALA A 228 -14.98 4.28 12.28
C ALA A 228 -16.04 3.25 11.90
N GLU A 229 -17.29 3.46 12.32
CA GLU A 229 -18.44 2.62 11.98
C GLU A 229 -18.86 2.73 10.51
N THR A 230 -18.41 3.76 9.79
CA THR A 230 -18.67 3.95 8.37
C THR A 230 -17.39 3.92 7.52
N ASP A 231 -16.29 3.46 8.09
CA ASP A 231 -14.97 3.30 7.46
C ASP A 231 -14.75 1.79 7.26
N SER A 232 -15.41 1.25 6.24
CA SER A 232 -15.45 -0.19 5.96
C SER A 232 -14.09 -0.70 5.44
N GLY A 233 -13.95 -2.01 5.31
CA GLY A 233 -12.67 -2.58 4.90
C GLY A 233 -11.58 -2.33 5.96
N LYS A 234 -10.60 -1.49 5.64
CA LYS A 234 -9.47 -1.22 6.53
C LYS A 234 -9.65 0.12 7.27
N THR A 235 -9.88 0.01 8.58
CA THR A 235 -10.03 1.19 9.44
C THR A 235 -8.85 2.16 9.35
N GLY A 236 -9.16 3.43 9.09
CA GLY A 236 -8.28 4.58 9.10
C GLY A 236 -7.74 4.99 7.73
N ASP A 237 -8.08 4.28 6.65
CA ASP A 237 -7.64 4.63 5.29
C ASP A 237 -8.58 5.61 4.58
N ASN A 238 -9.79 5.83 5.10
CA ASN A 238 -10.86 6.67 4.54
C ASN A 238 -11.40 6.15 3.20
N ILE A 239 -11.35 4.83 2.98
CA ILE A 239 -11.95 4.15 1.83
C ILE A 239 -13.15 3.36 2.36
N THR A 240 -14.33 3.56 1.78
CA THR A 240 -15.54 2.94 2.31
C THR A 240 -16.55 2.59 1.24
N ASN A 241 -17.26 1.48 1.44
CA ASN A 241 -18.40 1.07 0.64
C ASN A 241 -19.74 1.62 1.14
N ILE A 242 -19.70 2.42 2.20
CA ILE A 242 -20.89 3.06 2.77
C ILE A 242 -21.09 4.41 2.07
N SER A 243 -21.96 4.43 1.06
CA SER A 243 -22.29 5.64 0.28
C SER A 243 -22.98 6.74 1.09
N THR A 244 -23.42 6.47 2.31
CA THR A 244 -23.97 7.45 3.27
C THR A 244 -23.06 7.57 4.51
N PRO A 245 -21.82 8.07 4.33
CA PRO A 245 -20.84 8.08 5.41
C PRO A 245 -21.28 8.94 6.60
N THR A 246 -20.79 8.57 7.77
CA THR A 246 -20.90 9.38 8.98
C THR A 246 -19.57 10.04 9.26
N PHE A 247 -19.59 11.32 9.61
CA PHE A 247 -18.42 12.07 10.04
C PHE A 247 -18.54 12.43 11.50
N THR A 248 -17.40 12.47 12.19
CA THR A 248 -17.31 12.86 13.60
C THR A 248 -16.12 13.78 13.82
N GLY A 249 -16.19 14.58 14.88
CA GLY A 249 -15.07 15.45 15.23
C GLY A 249 -15.33 16.34 16.43
N ASN A 250 -14.47 17.35 16.55
CA ASN A 250 -14.56 18.36 17.58
C ASN A 250 -14.59 19.76 16.98
N ALA A 251 -15.21 20.70 17.68
CA ALA A 251 -15.30 22.10 17.27
C ALA A 251 -15.46 23.01 18.48
N THR A 252 -15.16 24.30 18.32
CA THR A 252 -15.42 25.32 19.35
C THR A 252 -16.93 25.38 19.68
N PRO A 253 -17.35 25.11 20.93
CA PRO A 253 -18.77 25.15 21.32
C PRO A 253 -19.42 26.52 21.06
N GLY A 254 -20.68 26.50 20.60
CA GLY A 254 -21.47 27.71 20.36
C GLY A 254 -21.15 28.49 19.07
N ALA A 255 -20.18 28.05 18.27
CA ALA A 255 -19.94 28.56 16.91
C ALA A 255 -20.82 27.83 15.88
N THR A 256 -20.97 28.39 14.68
CA THR A 256 -21.67 27.72 13.57
C THR A 256 -20.68 26.96 12.70
N ALA A 257 -20.99 25.72 12.36
CA ALA A 257 -20.13 24.90 11.51
C ALA A 257 -20.91 24.17 10.42
N SER A 258 -20.21 23.83 9.34
CA SER A 258 -20.73 23.04 8.23
C SER A 258 -19.67 22.11 7.66
N LEU A 259 -20.08 20.91 7.27
CA LEU A 259 -19.34 20.04 6.36
C LEU A 259 -19.71 20.41 4.92
N ILE A 260 -18.73 20.41 4.02
CA ILE A 260 -18.91 20.72 2.61
C ILE A 260 -18.31 19.57 1.78
N ILE A 261 -19.15 18.93 0.98
CA ILE A 261 -18.77 17.90 0.00
C ILE A 261 -19.46 18.24 -1.31
N ASN A 262 -18.72 18.24 -2.43
CA ASN A 262 -19.26 18.61 -3.75
C ASN A 262 -20.04 19.93 -3.76
N LYS A 263 -19.53 20.95 -3.04
CA LYS A 263 -20.18 22.27 -2.86
C LYS A 263 -21.53 22.24 -2.12
N THR A 264 -21.97 21.08 -1.66
CA THR A 264 -23.18 20.95 -0.84
C THR A 264 -22.81 21.20 0.62
N HIS A 265 -23.58 22.06 1.30
CA HIS A 265 -23.36 22.42 2.69
C HIS A 265 -24.26 21.59 3.61
N TYR A 266 -23.66 21.00 4.62
CA TYR A 266 -24.33 20.23 5.65
C TYR A 266 -24.06 20.87 7.01
N PRO A 267 -25.07 21.46 7.67
CA PRO A 267 -24.87 22.11 8.98
C PRO A 267 -24.51 21.07 10.04
N LEU A 268 -23.57 21.42 10.93
CA LEU A 268 -23.16 20.56 12.04
C LEU A 268 -23.78 21.05 13.35
N ASP A 269 -24.36 20.11 14.10
CA ASP A 269 -24.83 20.35 15.46
C ASP A 269 -23.68 20.05 16.45
N ILE A 270 -23.10 21.11 17.02
CA ILE A 270 -22.02 21.01 18.01
C ILE A 270 -22.61 20.99 19.42
N ASP A 271 -22.30 19.95 20.18
CA ASP A 271 -22.77 19.82 21.56
C ASP A 271 -22.04 20.76 22.53
N LYS A 272 -22.50 20.77 23.79
CA LYS A 272 -21.93 21.59 24.87
C LYS A 272 -20.45 21.27 25.19
N ASP A 273 -19.98 20.08 24.85
CA ASP A 273 -18.62 19.60 25.08
C ASP A 273 -17.74 19.78 23.82
N GLY A 274 -18.29 20.36 22.76
CA GLY A 274 -17.59 20.62 21.50
C GLY A 274 -17.45 19.39 20.61
N LYS A 275 -18.27 18.35 20.80
CA LYS A 275 -18.33 17.19 19.90
C LYS A 275 -19.45 17.36 18.91
N TRP A 276 -19.28 16.78 17.73
CA TRP A 276 -20.31 16.75 16.70
C TRP A 276 -20.25 15.43 15.93
N THR A 277 -21.38 15.05 15.37
CA THR A 277 -21.54 13.91 14.46
C THR A 277 -22.55 14.28 13.38
N ILE A 278 -22.32 13.82 12.15
CA ILE A 278 -23.27 13.99 11.05
C ILE A 278 -23.25 12.75 10.15
N SER A 279 -24.42 12.19 9.89
CA SER A 279 -24.61 11.15 8.87
C SER A 279 -25.23 11.77 7.63
N LEU A 280 -24.65 11.51 6.45
CA LEU A 280 -25.23 11.96 5.20
C LEU A 280 -26.53 11.18 4.91
N SER A 281 -27.58 11.89 4.52
CA SER A 281 -28.88 11.27 4.20
C SER A 281 -29.03 10.91 2.72
N SER A 282 -28.27 11.58 1.84
CA SER A 282 -28.21 11.27 0.41
C SER A 282 -26.95 10.48 0.11
N PRO A 283 -27.04 9.37 -0.64
CA PRO A 283 -25.86 8.62 -1.04
C PRO A 283 -24.95 9.45 -1.94
N LEU A 284 -23.66 9.34 -1.71
CA LEU A 284 -22.60 9.79 -2.61
C LEU A 284 -22.32 8.66 -3.61
N PRO A 285 -22.23 8.96 -4.92
CA PRO A 285 -21.73 8.00 -5.91
C PRO A 285 -20.29 7.55 -5.61
N ASP A 286 -19.85 6.48 -6.25
CA ASP A 286 -18.46 6.05 -6.15
C ASP A 286 -17.51 7.13 -6.70
N GLY A 287 -16.39 7.33 -6.01
CA GLY A 287 -15.36 8.31 -6.37
C GLY A 287 -14.57 8.88 -5.20
N HIS A 288 -13.63 9.77 -5.54
CA HIS A 288 -12.80 10.48 -4.57
C HIS A 288 -13.43 11.83 -4.20
N TYR A 289 -13.50 12.11 -2.90
CA TYR A 289 -14.12 13.33 -2.37
C TYR A 289 -13.17 14.10 -1.46
N GLU A 290 -13.10 15.41 -1.67
CA GLU A 290 -12.55 16.35 -0.70
C GLU A 290 -13.67 16.77 0.27
N VAL A 291 -13.43 16.60 1.56
CA VAL A 291 -14.37 16.92 2.64
C VAL A 291 -13.83 18.10 3.43
N ASN A 292 -14.57 19.22 3.40
CA ASN A 292 -14.18 20.46 4.06
C ASN A 292 -15.08 20.74 5.26
N PHE A 293 -14.52 20.77 6.45
CA PHE A 293 -15.20 21.21 7.68
C PHE A 293 -14.89 22.67 7.93
N THR A 294 -15.90 23.54 7.87
CA THR A 294 -15.73 24.98 8.07
C THR A 294 -16.51 25.44 9.29
N ILE A 295 -15.86 26.17 10.19
CA ILE A 295 -16.45 26.80 11.37
C ILE A 295 -16.36 28.32 11.25
N THR A 296 -17.40 29.03 11.64
CA THR A 296 -17.50 30.50 11.61
C THR A 296 -17.79 31.03 13.01
N GLY A 297 -16.96 31.95 13.50
CA GLY A 297 -17.18 32.63 14.77
C GLY A 297 -18.06 33.88 14.66
N SER A 298 -18.39 34.47 15.80
CA SER A 298 -19.25 35.67 15.91
C SER A 298 -18.72 36.91 15.18
N GLY A 299 -17.42 36.99 14.90
CA GLY A 299 -16.78 38.05 14.11
C GLY A 299 -16.68 37.77 12.60
N GLY A 300 -17.31 36.70 12.09
CA GLY A 300 -17.24 36.30 10.68
C GLY A 300 -15.91 35.63 10.27
N LYS A 301 -14.98 35.46 11.20
CA LYS A 301 -13.74 34.70 10.99
C LYS A 301 -14.06 33.23 10.80
N THR A 302 -13.50 32.63 9.75
CA THR A 302 -13.67 31.21 9.41
C THR A 302 -12.39 30.43 9.64
N VAL A 303 -12.52 29.17 10.04
CA VAL A 303 -11.44 28.17 10.06
C VAL A 303 -11.93 26.94 9.30
N THR A 304 -11.08 26.38 8.46
CA THR A 304 -11.40 25.18 7.67
C THR A 304 -10.40 24.08 7.96
N SER A 305 -10.90 22.86 8.12
CA SER A 305 -10.14 21.61 8.19
C SER A 305 -10.58 20.73 7.02
N THR A 306 -9.62 20.11 6.33
CA THR A 306 -9.87 19.33 5.12
C THR A 306 -9.39 17.90 5.31
N THR A 307 -10.14 16.95 4.76
CA THR A 307 -9.73 15.56 4.61
C THR A 307 -10.23 15.01 3.27
N THR A 308 -9.81 13.81 2.91
CA THR A 308 -10.24 13.12 1.69
C THR A 308 -10.85 11.77 2.05
N ILE A 309 -11.87 11.38 1.31
CA ILE A 309 -12.46 10.03 1.40
C ILE A 309 -12.61 9.44 0.00
N VAL A 310 -12.72 8.12 -0.07
CA VAL A 310 -13.11 7.38 -1.28
C VAL A 310 -14.39 6.62 -0.97
N ILE A 311 -15.41 6.83 -1.80
CA ILE A 311 -16.59 5.98 -1.81
C ILE A 311 -16.38 4.94 -2.91
N ASP A 312 -16.45 3.68 -2.56
CA ASP A 312 -16.26 2.57 -3.47
C ASP A 312 -17.17 1.42 -3.04
N SER A 313 -18.29 1.24 -3.75
CA SER A 313 -19.35 0.32 -3.36
C SER A 313 -19.43 -0.94 -4.22
N GLU A 314 -18.45 -1.13 -5.11
CA GLU A 314 -18.43 -2.22 -6.07
C GLU A 314 -17.09 -2.95 -6.03
N ILE A 315 -17.13 -4.26 -6.28
CA ILE A 315 -15.94 -5.03 -6.64
C ILE A 315 -16.24 -5.75 -7.95
N THR A 316 -15.33 -5.64 -8.91
CA THR A 316 -15.53 -6.12 -10.27
C THR A 316 -14.38 -7.01 -10.75
N GLY A 317 -14.61 -7.74 -11.85
CA GLY A 317 -13.55 -8.50 -12.50
C GLY A 317 -13.09 -9.77 -11.79
N LEU A 318 -13.81 -10.26 -10.77
CA LEU A 318 -13.49 -11.55 -10.14
C LEU A 318 -13.65 -12.71 -11.14
N THR A 319 -12.55 -13.39 -11.44
CA THR A 319 -12.52 -14.62 -12.22
C THR A 319 -11.72 -15.69 -11.48
N ALA A 320 -11.94 -16.96 -11.84
CA ALA A 320 -11.15 -18.07 -11.35
C ALA A 320 -11.12 -19.21 -12.38
N SER A 321 -9.97 -19.86 -12.57
CA SER A 321 -9.82 -21.03 -13.43
C SER A 321 -8.63 -21.89 -12.98
N LEU A 322 -8.52 -23.10 -13.53
CA LEU A 322 -7.25 -23.83 -13.54
C LEU A 322 -6.22 -23.04 -14.37
N ASP A 323 -4.98 -22.95 -13.92
CA ASP A 323 -3.88 -22.37 -14.71
C ASP A 323 -3.58 -23.30 -15.89
N PRO A 324 -3.46 -22.79 -17.12
CA PRO A 324 -3.17 -23.62 -18.30
C PRO A 324 -1.90 -24.47 -18.20
N ALA A 325 -0.88 -24.03 -17.45
CA ALA A 325 0.35 -24.81 -17.22
C ALA A 325 0.14 -25.94 -16.20
N SER A 326 -0.91 -25.85 -15.37
CA SER A 326 -1.35 -26.93 -14.48
C SER A 326 -2.42 -27.82 -15.10
N ASP A 327 -2.89 -27.51 -16.30
CA ASP A 327 -3.92 -28.26 -17.00
C ASP A 327 -3.27 -29.36 -17.86
N SER A 328 -3.56 -30.62 -17.56
CA SER A 328 -2.87 -31.75 -18.17
C SER A 328 -3.79 -32.50 -19.12
N GLY A 329 -3.29 -32.91 -20.29
CA GLY A 329 -4.11 -33.65 -21.24
C GLY A 329 -4.90 -32.70 -22.15
N VAL A 330 -6.21 -32.56 -21.94
CA VAL A 330 -7.08 -31.76 -22.81
C VAL A 330 -7.24 -30.35 -22.25
N ALA A 331 -6.63 -29.37 -22.92
CA ALA A 331 -6.69 -27.97 -22.47
C ALA A 331 -8.13 -27.44 -22.33
N GLY A 332 -8.40 -26.83 -21.19
CA GLY A 332 -9.66 -26.15 -20.86
C GLY A 332 -10.76 -27.07 -20.32
N ASP A 333 -10.51 -28.36 -20.12
CA ASP A 333 -11.51 -29.28 -19.56
C ASP A 333 -11.53 -29.31 -18.02
N SER A 334 -10.57 -28.63 -17.38
CA SER A 334 -10.39 -28.57 -15.91
C SER A 334 -10.10 -29.93 -15.27
N ILE A 335 -9.45 -30.84 -16.01
CA ILE A 335 -8.97 -32.14 -15.54
C ILE A 335 -7.44 -32.14 -15.55
N THR A 336 -6.84 -32.53 -14.43
CA THR A 336 -5.38 -32.56 -14.33
C THR A 336 -4.84 -33.72 -13.52
N ASN A 337 -3.70 -34.25 -13.93
CA ASN A 337 -2.91 -35.20 -13.16
C ASN A 337 -1.96 -34.51 -12.16
N ASN A 338 -1.93 -33.18 -12.10
CA ASN A 338 -1.17 -32.43 -11.11
C ASN A 338 -1.90 -32.49 -9.75
N PRO A 339 -1.33 -33.12 -8.70
CA PRO A 339 -1.97 -33.20 -7.39
C PRO A 339 -2.01 -31.87 -6.63
N LYS A 340 -1.31 -30.84 -7.10
CA LYS A 340 -1.31 -29.48 -6.54
C LYS A 340 -1.57 -28.48 -7.66
N PRO A 341 -2.78 -28.49 -8.25
CA PRO A 341 -3.08 -27.60 -9.37
C PRO A 341 -2.89 -26.14 -8.96
N VAL A 342 -2.29 -25.35 -9.83
CA VAL A 342 -2.31 -23.90 -9.69
C VAL A 342 -3.67 -23.40 -10.18
N LEU A 343 -4.42 -22.75 -9.28
CA LEU A 343 -5.60 -21.98 -9.61
C LEU A 343 -5.17 -20.53 -9.86
N GLN A 344 -5.76 -19.90 -10.85
CA GLN A 344 -5.50 -18.50 -11.19
C GLN A 344 -6.80 -17.73 -11.36
N GLY A 345 -6.70 -16.40 -11.43
CA GLY A 345 -7.80 -15.55 -11.84
C GLY A 345 -7.45 -14.08 -11.75
N THR A 346 -8.49 -13.26 -11.79
CA THR A 346 -8.40 -11.81 -11.67
C THR A 346 -9.35 -11.30 -10.57
N SER A 347 -9.07 -10.12 -10.04
CA SER A 347 -9.95 -9.24 -9.27
C SER A 347 -9.33 -7.84 -9.31
N GLU A 348 -9.90 -6.86 -8.65
CA GLU A 348 -9.26 -5.56 -8.50
C GLU A 348 -7.88 -5.67 -7.83
N PRO A 349 -6.89 -4.84 -8.22
CA PRO A 349 -5.56 -4.84 -7.60
C PRO A 349 -5.61 -4.64 -6.08
N GLY A 350 -4.81 -5.40 -5.33
CA GLY A 350 -4.80 -5.32 -3.86
C GLY A 350 -5.96 -6.04 -3.17
N SER A 351 -6.93 -6.60 -3.90
CA SER A 351 -7.98 -7.46 -3.34
C SER A 351 -7.39 -8.69 -2.64
N ILE A 352 -7.94 -9.00 -1.47
CA ILE A 352 -7.69 -10.26 -0.76
C ILE A 352 -8.52 -11.35 -1.42
N ILE A 353 -7.88 -12.43 -1.86
CA ILE A 353 -8.52 -13.59 -2.45
C ILE A 353 -8.48 -14.75 -1.46
N ASN A 354 -9.64 -15.33 -1.16
CA ASN A 354 -9.80 -16.54 -0.35
C ASN A 354 -10.37 -17.67 -1.21
N VAL A 355 -9.67 -18.81 -1.25
CA VAL A 355 -10.09 -20.00 -1.99
C VAL A 355 -10.34 -21.14 -1.01
N ILE A 356 -11.54 -21.74 -1.07
CA ILE A 356 -11.88 -22.94 -0.32
C ILE A 356 -11.91 -24.13 -1.29
N ILE A 357 -11.00 -25.09 -1.12
CA ILE A 357 -10.89 -26.29 -1.97
C ILE A 357 -10.50 -27.50 -1.12
N GLY A 358 -11.23 -28.63 -1.28
CA GLY A 358 -10.90 -29.87 -0.56
C GLY A 358 -10.88 -29.72 0.97
N GLY A 359 -11.66 -28.78 1.52
CA GLY A 359 -11.67 -28.45 2.95
C GLY A 359 -10.52 -27.56 3.43
N MET A 360 -9.60 -27.15 2.54
CA MET A 360 -8.54 -26.19 2.83
C MET A 360 -8.99 -24.77 2.48
N THR A 361 -8.56 -23.79 3.27
CA THR A 361 -8.65 -22.36 2.94
C THR A 361 -7.27 -21.86 2.55
N LEU A 362 -7.17 -21.27 1.36
CA LEU A 362 -5.96 -20.67 0.80
C LEU A 362 -6.22 -19.16 0.63
N THR A 363 -5.21 -18.34 0.91
CA THR A 363 -5.35 -16.88 0.82
C THR A 363 -4.19 -16.28 0.03
N THR A 364 -4.49 -15.32 -0.84
CA THR A 364 -3.49 -14.49 -1.54
C THR A 364 -4.02 -13.08 -1.72
N VAL A 365 -3.23 -12.21 -2.34
CA VAL A 365 -3.61 -10.85 -2.72
C VAL A 365 -3.38 -10.70 -4.22
N THR A 366 -4.28 -10.02 -4.92
CA THR A 366 -4.06 -9.68 -6.33
C THR A 366 -2.89 -8.73 -6.50
N ASN A 367 -2.11 -8.95 -7.55
CA ASN A 367 -1.00 -8.06 -7.90
C ASN A 367 -1.50 -6.72 -8.46
N ALA A 368 -0.57 -5.85 -8.86
CA ALA A 368 -0.88 -4.53 -9.44
C ALA A 368 -1.71 -4.60 -10.75
N ASP A 369 -1.66 -5.73 -11.46
CA ASP A 369 -2.44 -5.99 -12.67
C ASP A 369 -3.78 -6.69 -12.38
N GLY A 370 -4.11 -6.90 -11.10
CA GLY A 370 -5.33 -7.58 -10.67
C GLY A 370 -5.27 -9.11 -10.76
N GLN A 371 -4.11 -9.70 -11.05
CA GLN A 371 -3.96 -11.15 -11.20
C GLN A 371 -3.63 -11.83 -9.87
N TRP A 372 -4.10 -13.07 -9.70
CA TRP A 372 -3.76 -13.91 -8.55
C TRP A 372 -3.49 -15.36 -8.97
N TYR A 373 -2.66 -16.03 -8.16
CA TYR A 373 -2.27 -17.44 -8.33
C TYR A 373 -2.21 -18.11 -6.97
N LEU A 374 -2.74 -19.33 -6.86
CA LEU A 374 -2.73 -20.14 -5.63
C LEU A 374 -2.62 -21.63 -5.96
N SER A 375 -1.87 -22.37 -5.15
CA SER A 375 -1.80 -23.83 -5.23
C SER A 375 -1.99 -24.43 -3.84
N PRO A 376 -2.69 -25.57 -3.71
CA PRO A 376 -2.78 -26.28 -2.44
C PRO A 376 -1.40 -26.65 -1.88
N GLY A 377 -1.18 -26.42 -0.59
CA GLY A 377 0.07 -26.81 0.07
C GLY A 377 0.28 -28.33 0.17
N THR A 378 -0.80 -29.11 0.06
CA THR A 378 -0.79 -30.58 0.15
C THR A 378 -1.37 -31.22 -1.10
N ASN A 379 -0.97 -32.46 -1.40
CA ASN A 379 -1.47 -33.19 -2.55
C ASN A 379 -2.94 -33.52 -2.37
N LEU A 380 -3.74 -33.18 -3.38
CA LEU A 380 -5.10 -33.64 -3.52
C LEU A 380 -5.10 -35.09 -4.08
N PRO A 381 -5.82 -36.03 -3.44
CA PRO A 381 -6.14 -37.32 -4.03
C PRO A 381 -6.97 -37.22 -5.31
N ASP A 382 -7.07 -38.31 -6.07
CA ASP A 382 -7.96 -38.36 -7.24
C ASP A 382 -9.41 -38.07 -6.82
N GLY A 383 -10.10 -37.26 -7.62
CA GLY A 383 -11.47 -36.87 -7.35
C GLY A 383 -11.86 -35.51 -7.93
N VAL A 384 -13.15 -35.22 -7.86
CA VAL A 384 -13.72 -33.93 -8.29
C VAL A 384 -13.77 -32.97 -7.10
N TYR A 385 -13.12 -31.83 -7.23
CA TYR A 385 -13.07 -30.78 -6.22
C TYR A 385 -13.88 -29.58 -6.67
N HIS A 386 -14.95 -29.28 -5.95
CA HIS A 386 -15.61 -27.99 -6.02
C HIS A 386 -14.80 -27.01 -5.19
N TYR A 387 -14.59 -25.81 -5.74
CA TYR A 387 -13.92 -24.75 -5.02
C TYR A 387 -14.67 -23.43 -5.13
N GLN A 388 -14.61 -22.66 -4.05
CA GLN A 388 -15.20 -21.33 -3.94
C GLN A 388 -14.07 -20.32 -3.83
N VAL A 389 -14.15 -19.25 -4.62
CA VAL A 389 -13.23 -18.12 -4.54
C VAL A 389 -14.00 -16.88 -4.14
N THR A 390 -13.59 -16.23 -3.06
CA THR A 390 -14.14 -14.96 -2.59
C THR A 390 -13.05 -13.89 -2.66
N ALA A 391 -13.35 -12.78 -3.33
CA ALA A 391 -12.49 -11.59 -3.33
C ALA A 391 -13.05 -10.55 -2.37
N THR A 392 -12.16 -9.78 -1.74
CA THR A 392 -12.49 -8.62 -0.91
C THR A 392 -11.55 -7.48 -1.25
N ASP A 393 -12.08 -6.34 -1.69
CA ASP A 393 -11.28 -5.15 -2.03
C ASP A 393 -10.88 -4.33 -0.79
N GLU A 394 -10.26 -3.16 -1.00
CA GLU A 394 -9.82 -2.27 0.08
C GLU A 394 -10.99 -1.62 0.83
N ALA A 395 -12.09 -1.29 0.13
CA ALA A 395 -13.32 -0.76 0.71
C ALA A 395 -14.14 -1.81 1.48
N GLY A 396 -13.82 -3.09 1.33
CA GLY A 396 -14.52 -4.21 1.96
C GLY A 396 -15.70 -4.74 1.16
N ASN A 397 -15.84 -4.42 -0.13
CA ASN A 397 -16.80 -5.09 -1.02
C ASN A 397 -16.36 -6.53 -1.27
N THR A 398 -17.32 -7.42 -1.50
CA THR A 398 -17.02 -8.84 -1.73
C THR A 398 -17.71 -9.39 -2.97
N ALA A 399 -16.98 -10.21 -3.72
CA ALA A 399 -17.50 -11.01 -4.83
C ALA A 399 -17.15 -12.48 -4.62
N THR A 400 -17.96 -13.40 -5.14
CA THR A 400 -17.72 -14.84 -5.01
C THR A 400 -18.02 -15.58 -6.32
N VAL A 401 -17.14 -16.49 -6.70
CA VAL A 401 -17.32 -17.42 -7.82
C VAL A 401 -17.09 -18.86 -7.37
N ASN A 402 -17.77 -19.82 -8.00
CA ASN A 402 -17.63 -21.25 -7.71
C ASN A 402 -17.29 -22.00 -8.99
N ASN A 403 -16.33 -22.92 -8.91
CA ASN A 403 -15.83 -23.69 -10.04
C ASN A 403 -15.47 -25.11 -9.60
N THR A 404 -15.03 -25.93 -10.55
CA THR A 404 -14.60 -27.31 -10.33
C THR A 404 -13.25 -27.58 -10.95
N VAL A 405 -12.46 -28.44 -10.31
CA VAL A 405 -11.26 -29.05 -10.89
C VAL A 405 -11.26 -30.54 -10.56
N THR A 406 -10.91 -31.38 -11.51
CA THR A 406 -10.79 -32.83 -11.30
C THR A 406 -9.31 -33.21 -11.24
N ILE A 407 -8.94 -33.91 -10.18
CA ILE A 407 -7.62 -34.53 -10.06
C ILE A 407 -7.74 -35.98 -10.55
N ASP A 408 -6.99 -36.32 -11.58
CA ASP A 408 -6.93 -37.67 -12.13
C ASP A 408 -5.49 -38.05 -12.47
N LYS A 409 -4.86 -38.80 -11.57
CA LYS A 409 -3.49 -39.33 -11.75
C LYS A 409 -3.49 -40.74 -12.32
N THR A 410 -4.65 -41.34 -12.51
CA THR A 410 -4.74 -42.75 -12.88
C THR A 410 -4.53 -42.86 -14.39
N ALA A 411 -3.43 -43.50 -14.79
CA ALA A 411 -3.18 -43.76 -16.20
C ALA A 411 -4.22 -44.75 -16.76
N PRO A 412 -4.67 -44.58 -18.01
CA PRO A 412 -5.54 -45.54 -18.66
C PRO A 412 -4.93 -46.95 -18.66
N ASP A 413 -5.77 -47.96 -18.42
CA ASP A 413 -5.35 -49.35 -18.59
C ASP A 413 -4.98 -49.62 -20.05
N ALA A 414 -3.86 -50.33 -20.29
CA ALA A 414 -3.40 -50.67 -21.62
C ALA A 414 -2.88 -52.10 -21.70
N THR A 415 -3.25 -52.78 -22.78
CA THR A 415 -2.72 -54.11 -23.14
C THR A 415 -2.26 -54.07 -24.59
N PHE A 416 -1.20 -54.81 -24.91
CA PHE A 416 -0.78 -55.02 -26.28
C PHE A 416 -0.17 -56.41 -26.48
N THR A 417 -0.23 -56.90 -27.71
CA THR A 417 0.37 -58.16 -28.16
C THR A 417 0.74 -58.04 -29.64
N LEU A 418 1.50 -58.98 -30.17
CA LEU A 418 1.64 -59.13 -31.62
C LEU A 418 0.30 -59.58 -32.20
N SER A 419 -0.07 -59.04 -33.35
CA SER A 419 -1.24 -59.52 -34.08
C SER A 419 -1.01 -60.99 -34.45
N THR A 420 -2.07 -61.78 -34.46
CA THR A 420 -1.99 -63.20 -34.83
C THR A 420 -1.43 -63.44 -36.23
N ALA A 421 -1.54 -62.46 -37.14
CA ALA A 421 -0.97 -62.52 -38.48
C ALA A 421 0.54 -62.27 -38.51
N THR A 422 1.09 -61.62 -37.47
CA THR A 422 2.49 -61.22 -37.39
C THR A 422 3.28 -61.86 -36.27
N ASP A 423 2.64 -62.66 -35.41
CA ASP A 423 3.26 -63.40 -34.31
C ASP A 423 3.79 -64.75 -34.81
N SER A 424 4.99 -64.75 -35.40
CA SER A 424 5.55 -65.96 -36.03
C SER A 424 6.25 -66.84 -34.99
N GLY A 425 5.79 -68.07 -34.79
CA GLY A 425 6.36 -68.98 -33.79
C GLY A 425 5.32 -69.35 -32.75
N LEU A 426 5.65 -69.21 -31.47
CA LEU A 426 4.73 -69.51 -30.37
C LEU A 426 3.90 -68.26 -30.05
N GLN A 427 2.58 -68.34 -30.19
CA GLN A 427 1.72 -67.18 -29.93
C GLN A 427 1.90 -66.62 -28.51
N GLY A 428 2.04 -65.30 -28.42
CA GLY A 428 2.18 -64.57 -27.17
C GLY A 428 3.59 -64.53 -26.59
N ASP A 429 4.60 -65.07 -27.31
CA ASP A 429 6.00 -64.99 -26.87
C ASP A 429 6.72 -63.70 -27.34
N PHE A 430 6.05 -62.87 -28.14
CA PHE A 430 6.55 -61.62 -28.73
C PHE A 430 7.76 -61.82 -29.67
N LEU A 431 7.99 -63.04 -30.16
CA LEU A 431 9.01 -63.33 -31.15
C LEU A 431 8.40 -63.35 -32.54
N THR A 432 9.05 -62.65 -33.47
CA THR A 432 8.63 -62.67 -34.86
C THR A 432 9.78 -62.50 -35.84
N ASN A 433 9.71 -63.22 -36.95
CA ASN A 433 10.58 -63.08 -38.10
C ASN A 433 9.97 -62.17 -39.18
N ILE A 434 8.78 -61.61 -38.93
CA ILE A 434 8.11 -60.68 -39.84
C ILE A 434 8.69 -59.29 -39.60
N PRO A 435 9.36 -58.68 -40.61
CA PRO A 435 10.13 -57.44 -40.43
C PRO A 435 9.25 -56.19 -40.19
N GLN A 436 7.93 -56.32 -40.33
CA GLN A 436 6.94 -55.30 -40.01
C GLN A 436 5.87 -55.92 -39.10
N PRO A 437 6.16 -56.10 -37.81
CA PRO A 437 5.18 -56.64 -36.88
C PRO A 437 4.01 -55.67 -36.73
N VAL A 438 2.80 -56.21 -36.65
CA VAL A 438 1.61 -55.45 -36.28
C VAL A 438 1.36 -55.71 -34.80
N PHE A 439 1.25 -54.65 -34.01
CA PHE A 439 0.85 -54.74 -32.61
C PHE A 439 -0.64 -54.39 -32.50
N VAL A 440 -1.37 -55.18 -31.72
CA VAL A 440 -2.79 -54.96 -31.42
C VAL A 440 -2.96 -54.86 -29.92
N GLY A 441 -3.91 -54.06 -29.48
CA GLY A 441 -4.10 -53.78 -28.07
C GLY A 441 -5.47 -53.21 -27.75
N LYS A 442 -5.72 -53.01 -26.46
CA LYS A 442 -6.90 -52.32 -25.93
C LYS A 442 -6.44 -51.30 -24.91
N THR A 443 -7.08 -50.14 -24.93
CA THR A 443 -6.98 -49.10 -23.92
C THR A 443 -8.29 -48.31 -23.88
N GLU A 444 -8.39 -47.33 -23.00
CA GLU A 444 -9.57 -46.49 -22.85
C GLU A 444 -9.80 -45.62 -24.10
N PRO A 445 -11.06 -45.36 -24.49
CA PRO A 445 -11.36 -44.48 -25.61
C PRO A 445 -10.73 -43.09 -25.44
N GLY A 446 -10.03 -42.61 -26.46
CA GLY A 446 -9.37 -41.31 -26.46
C GLY A 446 -7.95 -41.31 -25.86
N ALA A 447 -7.51 -42.40 -25.24
CA ALA A 447 -6.14 -42.50 -24.73
C ALA A 447 -5.10 -42.45 -25.88
N ARG A 448 -4.02 -41.69 -25.67
CA ARG A 448 -2.90 -41.63 -26.60
C ARG A 448 -1.98 -42.84 -26.39
N VAL A 449 -1.85 -43.68 -27.42
CA VAL A 449 -0.94 -44.84 -27.41
C VAL A 449 0.41 -44.45 -28.02
N ILE A 450 1.50 -44.69 -27.30
CA ILE A 450 2.87 -44.53 -27.79
C ILE A 450 3.55 -45.90 -27.74
N LEU A 451 3.96 -46.42 -28.89
CA LEU A 451 4.76 -47.65 -28.99
C LEU A 451 6.24 -47.25 -29.12
N THR A 452 7.07 -47.65 -28.16
CA THR A 452 8.52 -47.45 -28.22
C THR A 452 9.20 -48.79 -28.45
N LEU A 453 9.88 -48.94 -29.59
CA LEU A 453 10.71 -50.12 -29.89
C LEU A 453 12.16 -49.80 -29.54
N GLN A 454 12.71 -50.50 -28.54
CA GLN A 454 14.12 -50.42 -28.24
C GLN A 454 14.88 -51.44 -29.07
N TRP A 455 15.66 -50.98 -30.04
CA TRP A 455 16.50 -51.85 -30.86
C TRP A 455 17.76 -52.25 -30.09
N GLN A 456 17.91 -53.54 -29.84
CA GLN A 456 19.17 -54.11 -29.39
C GLN A 456 19.55 -55.23 -30.36
N ARG A 457 20.72 -55.12 -30.98
CA ARG A 457 21.27 -56.19 -31.82
C ARG A 457 21.65 -57.34 -30.88
N LEU A 458 20.86 -58.41 -30.92
CA LEU A 458 21.15 -59.67 -30.21
C LEU A 458 22.38 -60.36 -30.78
#